data_AF-A0A426R5G8-F1
#
_entry.id   AF-A0A426R5G8-F1
#
_cell.length_a   1.000
_cell.length_b   1.000
_cell.length_c   1.000
_cell.angle_alpha   90.00
_cell.angle_beta   90.00
_cell.angle_gamma   90.00
#
_symmetry.space_group_name_H-M   'P 1'
#
loop_
_entity.id
_entity.type
_entity.pdbx_description
1 polymer ?
#
loop_
_entity_poly.entity_id
_entity_poly.type
_entity_poly.pdbx_seq_one_letter_code
_entity_poly.pdbx_strand_id
1 'polypeptide(L)'
;MHLRLVPPPEDPKPTPPRPAPDLGWVRRSLGWCDLLRRERSLTGTEQALVVYAIEWAPYGGADAESVFVKFGVHRSKFLHMVQAAMTPRSTEPRRFTAVKAGLCQELLHAWQPSPDQASYGM
;
A
#
# COMPACT_ATOMS: atom_id res chain seq x y z
N MET A 1 45.46 31.18 -15.26
CA MET A 1 45.04 30.12 -14.31
C MET A 1 43.74 30.55 -13.66
N HIS A 2 42.61 29.93 -14.01
CA HIS A 2 41.30 30.26 -13.44
C HIS A 2 40.94 29.23 -12.37
N LEU A 3 40.94 29.65 -11.10
CA LEU A 3 40.43 28.85 -10.00
C LEU A 3 38.90 28.89 -10.06
N ARG A 4 38.26 27.77 -10.43
CA ARG A 4 36.80 27.61 -10.29
C ARG A 4 36.50 27.36 -8.82
N LEU A 5 35.81 28.32 -8.20
CA LEU A 5 35.24 28.20 -6.87
C LEU A 5 34.23 27.04 -6.87
N VAL A 6 34.53 25.97 -6.15
CA VAL A 6 33.57 24.88 -5.89
C VAL A 6 32.54 25.43 -4.89
N PRO A 7 31.23 25.42 -5.21
CA PRO A 7 30.23 25.84 -4.24
C PRO A 7 30.25 24.92 -3.01
N PRO A 8 30.02 25.46 -1.81
CA PRO A 8 29.97 24.65 -0.58
C PRO A 8 28.85 23.59 -0.70
N PRO A 9 29.02 22.41 -0.08
CA PRO A 9 27.96 21.41 -0.05
C PRO A 9 26.74 22.02 0.63
N GLU A 10 25.65 22.19 -0.10
CA GLU A 10 24.40 22.62 0.50
C GLU A 10 23.97 21.54 1.50
N ASP A 11 23.73 21.95 2.75
CA ASP A 11 23.17 21.06 3.76
C ASP A 11 21.92 20.37 3.19
N PRO A 12 21.75 19.05 3.35
CA PRO A 12 20.56 18.38 2.88
C PRO A 12 19.36 19.04 3.54
N LYS A 13 18.57 19.75 2.71
CA LYS A 13 17.31 20.38 3.10
C LYS A 13 16.52 19.34 3.92
N PRO A 14 16.11 19.65 5.16
CA PRO A 14 15.39 18.70 5.98
C PRO A 14 14.14 18.24 5.22
N THR A 15 14.19 17.01 4.72
CA THR A 15 13.02 16.33 4.18
C THR A 15 11.95 16.39 5.26
N PRO A 16 10.74 16.88 4.95
CA PRO A 16 9.67 16.93 5.93
C PRO A 16 9.52 15.52 6.52
N PRO A 17 9.37 15.38 7.85
CA PRO A 17 9.21 14.07 8.47
C PRO A 17 8.05 13.38 7.78
N ARG A 18 8.31 12.16 7.28
CA ARG A 18 7.28 11.32 6.68
C ARG A 18 6.10 11.29 7.66
N PRO A 19 4.87 11.60 7.23
CA PRO A 19 3.73 11.66 8.13
C PRO A 19 3.64 10.36 8.91
N ALA A 20 3.37 10.47 10.22
CA ALA A 20 3.30 9.32 11.10
C ALA A 20 2.29 8.29 10.54
N PRO A 21 2.61 6.98 10.60
CA PRO A 21 1.72 5.95 10.07
C PRO A 21 0.34 6.04 10.73
N ASP A 22 -0.73 6.09 9.92
CA ASP A 22 -2.11 6.15 10.42
C ASP A 22 -2.57 4.79 10.95
N LEU A 23 -2.16 4.48 12.19
CA LEU A 23 -2.53 3.24 12.88
C LEU A 23 -4.04 3.16 13.16
N GLY A 24 -4.74 4.29 13.24
CA GLY A 24 -6.19 4.33 13.40
C GLY A 24 -6.90 3.79 12.17
N TRP A 25 -6.44 4.19 10.98
CA TRP A 25 -6.87 3.64 9.71
C TRP A 25 -6.57 2.14 9.61
N VAL A 26 -5.33 1.70 9.92
CA VAL A 26 -4.95 0.28 9.87
C VAL A 26 -5.91 -0.58 10.68
N ARG A 27 -6.17 -0.20 11.94
CA ARG A 27 -7.07 -0.95 12.83
C ARG A 27 -8.50 -1.04 12.28
N ARG A 28 -9.03 0.06 11.75
CA ARG A 28 -10.38 0.07 11.13
C ARG A 28 -10.42 -0.82 9.88
N SER A 29 -9.41 -0.72 9.02
CA SER A 29 -9.30 -1.48 7.78
C SER A 29 -9.19 -2.99 8.03
N LEU A 30 -8.41 -3.41 9.04
CA LEU A 30 -8.36 -4.81 9.47
C LEU A 30 -9.71 -5.30 10.00
N GLY A 31 -10.43 -4.47 10.76
CA GLY A 31 -11.79 -4.78 11.21
C GLY A 31 -12.77 -5.01 10.05
N TRP A 32 -12.67 -4.23 8.98
CA TRP A 32 -13.45 -4.47 7.76
C TRP A 32 -13.09 -5.79 7.08
N CYS A 33 -11.81 -6.16 7.03
CA CYS A 33 -11.37 -7.44 6.45
C CYS A 33 -11.94 -8.64 7.22
N ASP A 34 -11.94 -8.57 8.55
CA ASP A 34 -12.53 -9.59 9.39
C ASP A 34 -14.03 -9.70 9.19
N LEU A 35 -14.74 -8.57 9.07
CA LEU A 35 -16.17 -8.56 8.78
C LEU A 35 -16.46 -9.18 7.40
N LEU A 36 -15.74 -8.75 6.35
CA LEU A 36 -15.91 -9.26 4.99
C LEU A 36 -15.65 -10.77 4.92
N ARG A 37 -14.66 -11.28 5.65
CA ARG A 37 -14.44 -12.72 5.76
C ARG A 37 -15.59 -13.45 6.45
N ARG A 38 -16.09 -12.93 7.58
CA ARG A 38 -17.23 -13.53 8.31
C ARG A 38 -18.47 -13.64 7.42
N GLU A 39 -18.67 -12.65 6.56
CA GLU A 39 -19.75 -12.58 5.57
C GLU A 39 -19.44 -13.35 4.27
N ARG A 40 -18.33 -14.11 4.22
CA ARG A 40 -17.86 -14.88 3.04
C ARG A 40 -17.64 -14.03 1.78
N SER A 41 -17.47 -12.72 1.96
CA SER A 41 -17.10 -11.75 0.93
C SER A 41 -15.61 -11.85 0.57
N LEU A 42 -14.78 -12.36 1.49
CA LEU A 42 -13.38 -12.72 1.24
C LEU A 42 -13.13 -14.18 1.59
N THR A 43 -12.41 -14.88 0.72
CA THR A 43 -11.78 -16.18 1.03
C THR A 43 -10.57 -15.97 1.95
N GLY A 44 -10.04 -17.06 2.53
CA GLY A 44 -8.85 -16.99 3.39
C GLY A 44 -7.63 -16.42 2.66
N THR A 45 -7.43 -16.82 1.40
CA THR A 45 -6.33 -16.31 0.56
C THR A 45 -6.51 -14.83 0.22
N GLU A 46 -7.72 -14.41 -0.14
CA GLU A 46 -8.04 -13.00 -0.41
C GLU A 46 -7.85 -12.14 0.84
N GLN A 47 -8.25 -12.63 2.01
CA GLN A 47 -8.02 -11.93 3.27
C GLN A 47 -6.51 -11.76 3.53
N ALA A 48 -5.70 -12.81 3.34
CA ALA A 48 -4.26 -12.73 3.59
C ALA A 48 -3.56 -11.68 2.71
N LEU A 49 -3.97 -11.57 1.44
CA LEU A 49 -3.48 -10.54 0.52
C LEU A 49 -3.82 -9.14 1.02
N VAL A 50 -5.09 -8.93 1.38
CA VAL A 50 -5.60 -7.63 1.80
C VAL A 50 -5.03 -7.20 3.15
N VAL A 51 -4.95 -8.10 4.12
CA VAL A 51 -4.37 -7.82 5.45
C VAL A 51 -2.92 -7.38 5.30
N TYR A 52 -2.13 -8.10 4.51
CA TYR A 52 -0.76 -7.70 4.23
C TYR A 52 -0.70 -6.34 3.53
N ALA A 53 -1.61 -6.07 2.58
CA ALA A 53 -1.70 -4.77 1.94
C ALA A 53 -1.94 -3.63 2.95
N ILE A 54 -2.84 -3.85 3.93
CA ILE A 54 -3.19 -2.88 4.97
C ILE A 54 -2.01 -2.64 5.93
N GLU A 55 -1.33 -3.70 6.37
CA GLU A 55 -0.20 -3.61 7.31
C GLU A 55 0.94 -2.75 6.74
N TRP A 56 1.18 -2.85 5.43
CA TRP A 56 2.28 -2.15 4.76
C TRP A 56 1.90 -0.80 4.15
N ALA A 57 0.61 -0.51 3.98
CA ALA A 57 0.12 0.75 3.42
C ALA A 57 0.67 2.01 4.11
N PRO A 58 0.76 2.11 5.46
CA PRO A 58 1.32 3.29 6.12
C PRO A 58 2.79 3.58 5.79
N TYR A 59 3.51 2.59 5.26
CA TYR A 59 4.93 2.69 4.90
C TYR A 59 5.15 2.90 3.41
N GLY A 60 4.08 3.07 2.61
CA GLY A 60 4.15 3.14 1.15
C GLY A 60 4.06 1.78 0.46
N GLY A 61 3.61 0.74 1.17
CA GLY A 61 3.58 -0.65 0.71
C GLY A 61 4.88 -1.40 0.97
N ALA A 62 4.83 -2.72 0.85
CA ALA A 62 5.99 -3.59 1.01
C ALA A 62 6.93 -3.46 -0.19
N ASP A 63 8.22 -3.65 0.04
CA ASP A 63 9.21 -3.73 -1.03
C ASP A 63 8.97 -4.98 -1.92
N ALA A 64 9.56 -4.97 -3.12
CA ALA A 64 9.34 -6.03 -4.10
C ALA A 64 9.84 -7.40 -3.64
N GLU A 65 10.90 -7.46 -2.84
CA GLU A 65 11.48 -8.70 -2.32
C GLU A 65 10.55 -9.31 -1.27
N SER A 66 10.07 -8.52 -0.31
CA SER A 66 9.11 -8.96 0.71
C SER A 66 7.82 -9.52 0.09
N VAL A 67 7.30 -8.85 -0.94
CA VAL A 67 6.11 -9.34 -1.68
C VAL A 67 6.42 -10.67 -2.39
N PHE A 68 7.59 -10.77 -3.02
CA PHE A 68 7.98 -11.98 -3.73
C PHE A 68 8.21 -13.16 -2.78
N VAL A 69 8.89 -12.95 -1.65
CA VAL A 69 9.12 -13.99 -0.63
C VAL A 69 7.79 -14.50 -0.06
N LYS A 70 6.84 -13.60 0.21
CA LYS A 70 5.58 -13.99 0.84
C LYS A 70 4.54 -14.59 -0.12
N PHE A 71 4.47 -14.10 -1.37
CA PHE A 71 3.40 -14.46 -2.30
C PHE A 71 3.90 -15.05 -3.63
N GLY A 72 5.21 -15.08 -3.89
CA GLY A 72 5.79 -15.60 -5.13
C GLY A 72 5.45 -14.77 -6.36
N VAL A 73 5.10 -13.49 -6.20
CA VAL A 73 4.67 -12.61 -7.29
C VAL A 73 5.36 -11.24 -7.22
N HIS A 74 5.45 -10.56 -8.36
CA HIS A 74 5.88 -9.16 -8.39
C HIS A 74 4.86 -8.24 -7.73
N ARG A 75 5.32 -7.09 -7.22
CA ARG A 75 4.48 -6.05 -6.59
C ARG A 75 3.29 -5.63 -7.45
N SER A 76 3.47 -5.46 -8.75
CA SER A 76 2.38 -5.10 -9.67
C SER A 76 1.30 -6.19 -9.75
N LYS A 77 1.70 -7.46 -9.83
CA LYS A 77 0.77 -8.60 -9.82
C LYS A 77 0.08 -8.75 -8.47
N PHE A 78 0.80 -8.54 -7.37
CA PHE A 78 0.21 -8.50 -6.02
C PHE A 78 -0.90 -7.45 -5.91
N LEU A 79 -0.68 -6.22 -6.40
CA LEU A 79 -1.70 -5.16 -6.37
C LEU A 79 -2.92 -5.50 -7.23
N HIS A 80 -2.73 -6.14 -8.39
CA HIS A 80 -3.86 -6.65 -9.18
C HIS A 80 -4.65 -7.72 -8.41
N MET A 81 -3.98 -8.60 -7.67
CA MET A 81 -4.65 -9.61 -6.84
C MET A 81 -5.43 -8.98 -5.68
N VAL A 82 -4.89 -7.95 -5.05
CA VAL A 82 -5.59 -7.17 -4.02
C VAL A 82 -6.83 -6.48 -4.61
N GLN A 83 -6.70 -5.87 -5.79
CA GLN A 83 -7.83 -5.25 -6.49
C GLN A 83 -8.90 -6.29 -6.87
N ALA A 84 -8.50 -7.46 -7.36
CA ALA A 84 -9.41 -8.55 -7.67
C ALA A 84 -10.15 -9.06 -6.42
N ALA A 85 -9.44 -9.23 -5.29
CA ALA A 85 -10.04 -9.61 -4.01
C ALA A 85 -11.08 -8.59 -3.51
N MET A 86 -10.80 -7.29 -3.76
CA MET A 86 -11.69 -6.20 -3.42
C MET A 86 -12.80 -5.95 -4.43
N THR A 87 -12.80 -6.64 -5.57
CA THR A 87 -13.88 -6.50 -6.55
C THR A 87 -15.17 -7.04 -5.94
N PRO A 88 -16.26 -6.25 -5.90
CA PRO A 88 -17.52 -6.71 -5.36
C PRO A 88 -18.10 -7.85 -6.18
N ARG A 89 -18.62 -8.89 -5.51
CA ARG A 89 -19.36 -9.96 -6.19
C ARG A 89 -20.82 -9.57 -6.35
N SER A 90 -21.46 -10.03 -7.42
CA SER A 90 -22.86 -9.70 -7.75
C SER A 90 -23.87 -10.09 -6.66
N THR A 91 -23.51 -11.05 -5.80
CA THR A 91 -24.33 -11.56 -4.69
C THR A 91 -24.11 -10.80 -3.39
N GLU A 92 -23.19 -9.84 -3.34
CA GLU A 92 -22.88 -9.11 -2.11
C GLU A 92 -23.88 -7.98 -1.84
N PRO A 93 -24.27 -7.77 -0.57
CA PRO A 93 -25.02 -6.58 -0.17
C PRO A 93 -24.32 -5.29 -0.60
N ARG A 94 -25.06 -4.31 -1.14
CA ARG A 94 -24.54 -3.01 -1.60
C ARG A 94 -23.67 -2.28 -0.58
N ARG A 95 -23.95 -2.46 0.72
CA ARG A 95 -23.14 -1.90 1.81
C ARG A 95 -21.69 -2.40 1.81
N PHE A 96 -21.45 -3.66 1.43
CA PHE A 96 -20.10 -4.22 1.35
C PHE A 96 -19.39 -3.81 0.07
N THR A 97 -20.13 -3.63 -1.03
CA THR A 97 -19.60 -3.07 -2.28
C THR A 97 -18.95 -1.70 -2.06
N ALA A 98 -19.63 -0.79 -1.37
CA ALA A 98 -19.12 0.55 -1.09
C ALA A 98 -17.86 0.52 -0.19
N VAL A 99 -17.89 -0.33 0.85
CA VAL A 99 -16.74 -0.51 1.75
C VAL A 99 -15.53 -1.09 1.00
N LYS A 100 -15.72 -2.15 0.20
CA LYS A 100 -14.62 -2.76 -0.58
C LYS A 100 -14.03 -1.77 -1.58
N ALA A 101 -14.87 -1.01 -2.29
CA ALA A 101 -14.41 -0.01 -3.24
C ALA A 101 -13.59 1.10 -2.57
N GLY A 102 -14.09 1.66 -1.47
CA GLY A 102 -13.38 2.71 -0.71
C GLY A 102 -12.04 2.20 -0.15
N LEU A 103 -12.06 1.04 0.52
CA LEU A 103 -10.85 0.44 1.08
C LEU A 103 -9.83 0.09 -0.01
N CYS A 104 -10.27 -0.42 -1.16
CA CYS A 104 -9.39 -0.69 -2.29
C CYS A 104 -8.71 0.57 -2.83
N GLN A 105 -9.47 1.65 -3.00
CA GLN A 105 -8.93 2.91 -3.51
C GLN A 105 -7.89 3.49 -2.56
N GLU A 106 -8.19 3.51 -1.26
CA GLU A 106 -7.26 3.99 -0.22
C GLU A 106 -5.98 3.13 -0.18
N LEU A 107 -6.12 1.80 -0.28
CA LEU A 107 -4.99 0.88 -0.36
C LEU A 107 -4.11 1.12 -1.59
N LEU A 108 -4.71 1.19 -2.78
CA LEU A 108 -3.96 1.38 -4.02
C LEU A 108 -3.24 2.74 -4.04
N HIS A 109 -3.82 3.77 -3.43
CA HIS A 109 -3.18 5.07 -3.27
C HIS A 109 -2.01 5.00 -2.30
N ALA A 110 -2.18 4.35 -1.13
CA ALA A 110 -1.11 4.19 -0.15
C ALA A 110 0.07 3.35 -0.68
N TRP A 111 -0.17 2.47 -1.64
CA TRP A 111 0.85 1.63 -2.29
C TRP A 111 1.52 2.29 -3.50
N GLN A 112 1.22 3.54 -3.84
CA GLN A 112 1.94 4.26 -4.89
C GLN A 112 3.37 4.59 -4.42
N PRO A 113 4.38 4.42 -5.27
CA PRO A 113 5.73 4.84 -4.95
C PRO A 113 5.74 6.35 -4.69
N SER A 114 6.27 6.78 -3.54
CA SER A 114 6.56 8.19 -3.33
C SER A 114 7.59 8.62 -4.38
N PRO A 115 7.40 9.77 -5.07
CA PRO A 115 8.30 10.21 -6.14
C PRO A 115 9.77 10.38 -5.68
N ASP A 116 9.99 10.48 -4.38
CA ASP A 116 11.31 10.58 -3.75
C ASP A 116 12.16 9.28 -3.83
N GLN A 117 11.55 8.12 -4.10
CA GLN A 117 12.28 6.86 -4.30
C GLN A 117 12.82 6.67 -5.73
N ALA A 118 12.37 7.47 -6.70
CA ALA A 118 12.85 7.39 -8.08
C ALA A 118 14.23 8.06 -8.28
N SER A 119 14.71 8.82 -7.30
CA SER A 119 15.90 9.68 -7.40
C SER A 119 17.20 9.03 -6.91
N TYR A 120 17.13 7.87 -6.25
CA TYR A 120 18.30 7.15 -5.70
C TYR A 120 18.53 5.81 -6.42
N GLY A 121 18.43 5.82 -7.74
CA GLY A 121 18.63 4.65 -8.58
C GLY A 121 19.25 5.00 -9.92
N MET A 122 20.42 5.65 -9.91
CA MET A 122 21.38 5.66 -11.01
C MET A 122 22.81 5.67 -10.48
#